data_AF-R6XYV9-F1
#
_entry.id   AF-R6XYV9-F1
#
_cell.length_a   1.000
_cell.length_b   1.000
_cell.length_c   1.000
_cell.angle_alpha   90.00
_cell.angle_beta   90.00
_cell.angle_gamma   90.00
#
_symmetry.space_group_name_H-M   'P 1'
#
loop_
_entity.id
_entity.type
_entity.pdbx_description
1 polymer ?
#
loop_
_entity_poly.entity_id
_entity_poly.type
_entity_poly.pdbx_seq_one_letter_code
_entity_poly.pdbx_strand_id
1 'polypeptide(L)'
;MEFLKTIGKAVGEAAAHLGEKNHRAAQLSRIRSFIRCQEKAAEKEYLALGRYYYHNLRDKENDVTEAHCLALDEIEQRLDAALDQLSQCYSASEAREEVTLEDVQAFDQDPAAQEETPAQAAPTPVEAAPAEEAPAATPAPAEENENLPFEG
;
A
#
# COMPACT_ATOMS: atom_id res chain seq x y z
N MET A 1 -32.64 45.87 8.93
CA MET A 1 -31.99 44.78 8.18
C MET A 1 -30.80 44.24 8.97
N GLU A 2 -30.98 43.89 10.25
CA GLU A 2 -29.82 43.56 11.13
C GLU A 2 -29.65 42.05 11.36
N PHE A 3 -30.73 41.30 11.57
CA PHE A 3 -30.69 39.85 11.83
C PHE A 3 -29.89 39.06 10.77
N LEU A 4 -30.08 39.36 9.49
CA LEU A 4 -29.34 38.72 8.38
C LEU A 4 -27.82 38.99 8.45
N LYS A 5 -27.41 40.18 8.90
CA LYS A 5 -25.99 40.52 9.07
C LYS A 5 -25.38 39.77 10.26
N THR A 6 -26.13 39.60 11.35
CA THR A 6 -25.68 38.84 12.53
C THR A 6 -25.51 37.35 12.18
N ILE A 7 -26.46 36.78 11.45
CA ILE A 7 -26.37 35.39 10.97
C ILE A 7 -25.19 35.20 10.01
N GLY A 8 -25.01 36.11 9.04
CA GLY A 8 -23.87 36.07 8.12
C GLY A 8 -22.51 36.15 8.82
N LYS A 9 -22.39 36.96 9.88
CA LYS A 9 -21.18 37.02 10.71
C LYS A 9 -20.94 35.71 11.47
N ALA A 10 -21.95 35.18 12.15
CA ALA A 10 -21.82 33.94 12.92
C ALA A 10 -21.46 32.73 12.03
N VAL A 11 -22.03 32.65 10.82
CA VAL A 11 -21.69 31.61 9.83
C VAL A 11 -20.25 31.79 9.32
N GLY A 12 -19.82 33.03 9.03
CA GLY A 12 -18.44 33.31 8.61
C GLY A 12 -17.40 32.97 9.69
N GLU A 13 -17.70 33.28 10.96
CA GLU A 13 -16.83 32.97 12.11
C GLU A 13 -16.74 31.47 12.37
N ALA A 14 -17.88 30.74 12.29
CA ALA A 14 -17.89 29.29 12.38
C ALA A 14 -17.12 28.61 11.23
N ALA A 15 -17.24 29.12 10.00
CA ALA A 15 -16.51 28.62 8.85
C ALA A 15 -14.99 28.87 8.96
N ALA A 16 -14.57 30.07 9.44
CA ALA A 16 -13.17 30.39 9.69
C ALA A 16 -12.57 29.45 10.75
N HIS A 17 -13.28 29.22 11.85
CA HIS A 17 -12.84 28.31 12.92
C HIS A 17 -12.75 26.84 12.45
N LEU A 18 -13.61 26.40 11.53
CA LEU A 18 -13.47 25.09 10.86
C LEU A 18 -12.23 25.04 9.96
N GLY A 19 -11.99 26.10 9.19
CA GLY A 19 -10.81 26.25 8.34
C GLY A 19 -9.49 26.20 9.13
N GLU A 20 -9.42 26.91 10.26
CA GLU A 20 -8.26 26.85 11.16
C GLU A 20 -8.03 25.45 11.73
N LYS A 21 -9.09 24.77 12.16
CA LYS A 21 -8.99 23.38 12.66
C LYS A 21 -8.49 22.43 11.59
N ASN A 22 -8.99 22.54 10.36
CA ASN A 22 -8.51 21.75 9.23
C ASN A 22 -7.03 22.07 8.90
N HIS A 23 -6.64 23.35 8.94
CA HIS A 23 -5.24 23.74 8.70
C HIS A 23 -4.30 23.18 9.78
N ARG A 24 -4.67 23.26 11.06
CA ARG A 24 -3.92 22.65 12.17
C ARG A 24 -3.86 21.13 12.05
N ALA A 25 -4.96 20.47 11.67
CA ALA A 25 -4.98 19.03 11.42
C ALA A 25 -4.06 18.62 10.26
N ALA A 26 -4.07 19.37 9.15
CA ALA A 26 -3.18 19.15 8.01
C ALA A 26 -1.69 19.35 8.38
N GLN A 27 -1.37 20.37 9.19
CA GLN A 27 -0.02 20.56 9.74
C GLN A 27 0.42 19.38 10.61
N LEU A 28 -0.43 18.92 11.54
CA LEU A 28 -0.15 17.77 12.40
C LEU A 28 0.06 16.48 11.59
N SER A 29 -0.76 16.22 10.58
CA SER A 29 -0.59 15.07 9.68
C SER A 29 0.71 15.13 8.89
N ARG A 30 1.12 16.33 8.44
CA ARG A 30 2.42 16.53 7.78
C ARG A 30 3.60 16.26 8.72
N ILE A 31 3.54 16.75 9.96
CA ILE A 31 4.58 16.52 10.98
C ILE A 31 4.68 15.02 11.31
N ARG A 32 3.55 14.34 11.55
CA ARG A 32 3.51 12.89 11.80
C ARG A 32 4.07 12.08 10.62
N SER A 33 3.75 12.45 9.39
CA SER A 33 4.29 11.81 8.19
C SER A 33 5.81 12.01 8.07
N PHE A 34 6.31 13.22 8.36
CA PHE A 34 7.74 13.50 8.39
C PHE A 34 8.47 12.68 9.46
N ILE A 35 7.93 12.61 10.69
CA ILE A 35 8.49 11.79 11.78
C ILE A 35 8.60 10.32 11.33
N ARG A 36 7.51 9.71 10.83
CA ARG A 36 7.51 8.33 10.31
C ARG A 36 8.49 8.09 9.16
N CYS A 37 8.74 9.11 8.35
CA CYS A 37 9.72 9.05 7.27
C CYS A 37 11.16 9.04 7.82
N GLN A 38 11.45 9.88 8.82
CA GLN A 38 12.76 9.94 9.48
C GLN A 38 13.04 8.71 10.35
N GLU A 39 12.03 8.16 11.05
CA GLU A 39 12.14 6.90 11.80
C GLU A 39 12.56 5.75 10.87
N LYS A 40 11.88 5.60 9.72
CA LYS A 40 12.23 4.60 8.70
C LYS A 40 13.56 4.86 7.99
N ALA A 41 14.04 6.11 7.95
CA ALA A 41 15.36 6.42 7.44
C ALA A 41 16.43 6.01 8.47
N ALA A 42 16.25 6.39 9.74
CA ALA A 42 17.13 6.03 10.84
C ALA A 42 17.21 4.50 11.03
N GLU A 43 16.09 3.78 10.95
CA GLU A 43 16.03 2.31 11.00
C GLU A 43 16.95 1.65 9.95
N LYS A 44 16.97 2.17 8.71
CA LYS A 44 17.84 1.68 7.65
C LYS A 44 19.31 1.95 7.92
N GLU A 45 19.65 3.15 8.40
CA GLU A 45 21.02 3.50 8.76
C GLU A 45 21.51 2.67 9.96
N TYR A 46 20.67 2.47 10.98
CA TYR A 46 20.97 1.57 12.11
C TYR A 46 21.13 0.11 11.67
N LEU A 47 20.34 -0.38 10.72
CA LEU A 47 20.49 -1.73 10.17
C LEU A 47 21.81 -1.87 9.39
N ALA A 48 22.15 -0.89 8.54
CA ALA A 48 23.40 -0.88 7.79
C ALA A 48 24.63 -0.81 8.72
N LEU A 49 24.56 0.06 9.74
CA LEU A 49 25.58 0.19 10.78
C LEU A 49 25.71 -1.10 11.62
N GLY A 50 24.58 -1.71 12.00
CA GLY A 50 24.55 -2.98 12.73
C GLY A 50 25.20 -4.12 11.96
N ARG A 51 24.91 -4.24 10.65
CA ARG A 51 25.58 -5.19 9.74
C ARG A 51 27.09 -4.92 9.67
N TYR A 52 27.51 -3.66 9.60
CA TYR A 52 28.93 -3.31 9.63
C TYR A 52 29.61 -3.78 10.93
N TYR A 53 29.04 -3.47 12.10
CA TYR A 53 29.58 -3.92 13.38
C TYR A 53 29.62 -5.46 13.49
N TYR A 54 28.52 -6.14 13.16
CA TYR A 54 28.42 -7.59 13.23
C TYR A 54 29.47 -8.30 12.36
N HIS A 55 29.75 -7.82 11.14
CA HIS A 55 30.74 -8.46 10.25
C HIS A 55 32.20 -8.03 10.51
N ASN A 56 32.46 -6.82 11.01
CA ASN A 56 33.82 -6.26 11.07
C ASN A 56 34.38 -6.09 12.50
N LEU A 57 33.52 -5.96 13.50
CA LEU A 57 33.87 -5.60 14.88
C LEU A 57 33.28 -6.55 15.94
N ARG A 58 32.71 -7.71 15.56
CA ARG A 58 32.19 -8.72 16.50
C ARG A 58 33.34 -9.29 17.35
N ASP A 59 33.28 -8.98 18.63
CA ASP A 59 34.14 -9.57 19.66
C ASP A 59 33.37 -10.70 20.38
N LYS A 60 33.98 -11.89 20.42
CA LYS A 60 33.40 -13.09 21.01
C LYS A 60 33.62 -13.19 22.51
N GLU A 61 34.50 -12.36 23.08
CA GLU A 61 34.75 -12.31 24.52
C GLU A 61 33.77 -11.36 25.25
N ASN A 62 32.90 -10.67 24.51
CA ASN A 62 31.90 -9.77 25.06
C ASN A 62 30.53 -10.47 25.20
N ASP A 63 30.25 -10.96 26.41
CA ASP A 63 29.02 -11.68 26.79
C ASP A 63 27.72 -10.95 26.38
N VAL A 64 27.71 -9.61 26.39
CA VAL A 64 26.50 -8.81 26.11
C VAL A 64 26.20 -8.79 24.61
N THR A 65 27.21 -8.58 23.76
CA THR A 65 27.01 -8.53 22.31
C THR A 65 26.94 -9.92 21.69
N GLU A 66 27.73 -10.88 22.18
CA GLU A 66 27.79 -12.23 21.59
C GLU A 66 26.47 -12.98 21.76
N ALA A 67 25.74 -12.79 22.88
CA ALA A 67 24.40 -13.35 23.04
C ALA A 67 23.40 -12.87 21.96
N HIS A 68 23.47 -11.59 21.58
CA HIS A 68 22.66 -11.04 20.49
C HIS A 68 23.14 -11.52 19.11
N CYS A 69 24.46 -11.64 18.91
CA CYS A 69 25.01 -12.17 17.67
C CYS A 69 24.64 -13.64 17.45
N LEU A 70 24.71 -14.50 18.48
CA LEU A 70 24.29 -15.90 18.40
C LEU A 70 22.79 -16.04 18.08
N ALA A 71 21.93 -15.20 18.68
CA ALA A 71 20.51 -15.19 18.36
C ALA A 71 20.24 -14.79 16.89
N LEU A 72 21.05 -13.88 16.32
CA LEU A 72 20.99 -13.57 14.88
C LEU A 72 21.48 -14.75 14.04
N ASP A 73 22.58 -15.39 14.41
CA ASP A 73 23.15 -16.56 13.72
C ASP A 73 22.11 -17.71 13.61
N GLU A 74 21.36 -17.97 14.68
CA GLU A 74 20.27 -18.97 14.70
C GLU A 74 19.07 -18.59 13.82
N ILE A 75 18.71 -17.30 13.78
CA ILE A 75 17.62 -16.78 12.93
C ILE A 75 18.00 -16.87 11.46
N GLU A 76 19.22 -16.48 11.09
CA GLU A 76 19.73 -16.55 9.72
C GLU A 76 19.79 -18.00 9.24
N GLN A 77 20.34 -18.94 10.04
CA GLN A 77 20.33 -20.37 9.72
C GLN A 77 18.91 -20.93 9.51
N ARG A 78 17.93 -20.51 10.32
CA ARG A 78 16.53 -20.94 10.16
C ARG A 78 15.89 -20.36 8.90
N LEU A 79 16.30 -19.15 8.49
CA LEU A 79 15.82 -18.49 7.28
C LEU A 79 16.41 -19.15 6.03
N ASP A 80 17.71 -19.43 6.03
CA ASP A 80 18.39 -20.15 4.94
C ASP A 80 17.80 -21.55 4.77
N ALA A 81 17.59 -22.30 5.85
CA ALA A 81 16.94 -23.62 5.80
C ALA A 81 15.51 -23.57 5.22
N ALA A 82 14.77 -22.48 5.48
CA ALA A 82 13.43 -22.27 4.91
C ALA A 82 13.49 -21.87 3.42
N LEU A 83 14.49 -21.09 3.01
CA LEU A 83 14.75 -20.78 1.59
C LEU A 83 15.19 -22.01 0.81
N ASP A 84 16.03 -22.87 1.41
CA ASP A 84 16.42 -24.15 0.83
C ASP A 84 15.21 -25.06 0.62
N GLN A 85 14.34 -25.20 1.63
CA GLN A 85 13.07 -25.95 1.49
C GLN A 85 12.17 -25.37 0.40
N LEU A 86 12.02 -24.05 0.35
CA LEU A 86 11.25 -23.35 -0.69
C LEU A 86 11.84 -23.62 -2.09
N SER A 87 13.16 -23.56 -2.26
CA SER A 87 13.83 -23.85 -3.52
C SER A 87 13.63 -25.32 -3.94
N GLN A 88 13.73 -26.24 -2.98
CA GLN A 88 13.47 -27.67 -3.18
C GLN A 88 12.01 -27.93 -3.59
N CYS A 89 11.03 -27.23 -3.02
CA CYS A 89 9.64 -27.31 -3.47
C CYS A 89 9.48 -26.85 -4.92
N TYR A 90 10.13 -25.76 -5.33
CA TYR A 90 10.08 -25.29 -6.72
C TYR A 90 10.83 -26.24 -7.69
N SER A 91 11.99 -26.80 -7.32
CA SER A 91 12.73 -27.73 -8.16
C SER A 91 12.16 -29.15 -8.19
N ALA A 92 11.52 -29.61 -7.11
CA ALA A 92 10.74 -30.85 -7.12
C ALA A 92 9.45 -30.69 -7.95
N SER A 93 8.93 -29.46 -8.02
CA SER A 93 7.83 -29.07 -8.92
C SER A 93 8.26 -28.87 -10.38
N GLU A 94 9.45 -29.33 -10.80
CA GLU A 94 9.80 -29.49 -12.23
C GLU A 94 8.89 -30.54 -12.92
N ALA A 95 8.08 -31.30 -12.16
CA ALA A 95 6.83 -31.90 -12.65
C ALA A 95 5.72 -30.85 -12.85
N ARG A 96 6.06 -29.70 -13.44
CA ARG A 96 5.11 -28.68 -13.89
C ARG A 96 4.46 -29.21 -15.16
N GLU A 97 3.14 -29.24 -15.17
CA GLU A 97 2.39 -29.45 -16.41
C GLU A 97 2.74 -28.30 -17.36
N GLU A 98 3.46 -28.61 -18.44
CA GLU A 98 3.75 -27.66 -19.50
C GLU A 98 2.42 -27.27 -20.14
N VAL A 99 1.95 -26.04 -19.88
CA VAL A 99 0.73 -25.51 -20.48
C VAL A 99 1.00 -25.22 -21.95
N THR A 100 0.87 -26.24 -22.79
CA THR A 100 0.95 -26.12 -24.24
C THR A 100 -0.29 -25.38 -24.75
N LEU A 101 -0.12 -24.55 -25.78
CA LEU A 101 -1.23 -23.84 -26.44
C LEU A 101 -1.96 -24.75 -27.45
N GLU A 102 -1.77 -26.07 -27.37
CA GLU A 102 -2.26 -27.06 -28.36
C GLU A 102 -3.79 -27.15 -28.37
N ASP A 103 -4.42 -26.98 -27.19
CA ASP A 103 -5.89 -26.94 -27.03
C ASP A 103 -6.48 -25.52 -27.17
N VAL A 104 -5.64 -24.50 -27.40
CA VAL A 104 -6.10 -23.10 -27.55
C VAL A 104 -6.36 -22.80 -29.02
N GLN A 105 -7.64 -22.64 -29.38
CA GLN A 105 -8.01 -22.21 -30.73
C GLN A 105 -7.44 -20.82 -31.04
N ALA A 106 -6.56 -20.75 -32.03
CA ALA A 106 -6.11 -19.48 -32.61
C ALA A 106 -7.25 -18.86 -33.43
N PHE A 107 -7.72 -17.69 -33.01
CA PHE A 107 -8.68 -16.89 -33.76
C PHE A 107 -7.95 -15.79 -34.53
N ASP A 108 -7.68 -16.04 -35.82
CA ASP A 108 -7.06 -15.07 -36.74
C ASP A 108 -8.04 -13.97 -37.21
N GLN A 109 -9.29 -13.96 -36.70
CA GLN A 109 -10.26 -12.92 -37.02
C GLN A 109 -10.01 -11.69 -36.16
N ASP A 110 -9.45 -10.64 -36.78
CA ASP A 110 -9.48 -9.29 -36.22
C ASP A 110 -10.95 -8.85 -36.06
N PRO A 111 -11.46 -8.65 -34.82
CA PRO A 111 -12.86 -8.33 -34.58
C PRO A 111 -13.26 -6.94 -35.12
N ALA A 112 -12.30 -6.11 -35.56
CA ALA A 112 -12.58 -4.82 -36.20
C ALA A 112 -12.92 -4.92 -37.70
N ALA A 113 -12.72 -6.08 -38.35
CA ALA A 113 -12.82 -6.21 -39.81
C ALA A 113 -14.22 -6.55 -40.37
N GLN A 114 -15.26 -6.67 -39.53
CA GLN A 114 -16.60 -7.14 -39.94
C GLN A 114 -17.69 -6.05 -40.06
N GLU A 115 -17.38 -4.75 -39.96
CA GLU A 115 -18.36 -3.67 -40.18
C GLU A 115 -17.97 -2.67 -41.29
N GLU A 116 -18.10 -3.09 -42.55
CA GLU A 116 -18.34 -2.19 -43.69
C GLU A 116 -19.43 -2.82 -44.59
N THR A 117 -20.69 -2.36 -44.61
CA THR A 117 -21.23 -1.28 -45.47
C THR A 117 -22.78 -1.37 -45.49
N PRO A 118 -23.55 -0.44 -46.08
CA PRO A 118 -23.58 1.02 -45.87
C PRO A 118 -25.02 1.57 -45.61
N ALA A 119 -25.15 2.87 -45.32
CA ALA A 119 -26.38 3.48 -44.80
C ALA A 119 -27.46 3.94 -45.82
N GLN A 120 -28.74 3.85 -45.42
CA GLN A 120 -29.91 4.72 -45.73
C GLN A 120 -31.19 4.13 -45.08
N ALA A 121 -32.18 4.84 -44.54
CA ALA A 121 -32.40 6.29 -44.32
C ALA A 121 -33.29 6.53 -43.07
N ALA A 122 -33.30 7.75 -42.53
CA ALA A 122 -34.02 8.14 -41.30
C ALA A 122 -35.54 8.41 -41.53
N PRO A 123 -36.41 8.56 -40.50
CA PRO A 123 -36.35 9.68 -39.53
C PRO A 123 -36.59 9.35 -38.04
N THR A 124 -36.26 10.33 -37.19
CA THR A 124 -36.48 10.45 -35.73
C THR A 124 -37.92 10.96 -35.40
N PRO A 125 -38.32 11.33 -34.15
CA PRO A 125 -37.73 11.19 -32.79
C PRO A 125 -38.70 10.72 -31.65
N VAL A 126 -38.24 9.87 -30.71
CA VAL A 126 -38.85 9.58 -29.37
C VAL A 126 -37.75 9.00 -28.44
N GLU A 127 -37.67 9.17 -27.11
CA GLU A 127 -37.91 10.30 -26.18
C GLU A 127 -37.15 10.04 -24.82
N ALA A 128 -36.98 11.08 -23.99
CA ALA A 128 -36.57 11.14 -22.57
C ALA A 128 -35.89 9.95 -21.80
N ALA A 129 -34.61 10.17 -21.42
CA ALA A 129 -34.02 10.13 -20.06
C ALA A 129 -34.10 8.88 -19.12
N PRO A 130 -33.26 8.77 -18.06
CA PRO A 130 -31.86 9.19 -17.87
C PRO A 130 -30.93 8.04 -17.40
N ALA A 131 -29.66 8.33 -17.11
CA ALA A 131 -28.65 7.37 -16.64
C ALA A 131 -28.81 6.97 -15.16
N GLU A 132 -28.28 5.78 -14.81
CA GLU A 132 -28.17 5.28 -13.43
C GLU A 132 -26.69 4.98 -13.07
N GLU A 133 -26.35 5.13 -11.78
CA GLU A 133 -24.97 5.37 -11.31
C GLU A 133 -24.13 4.11 -11.02
N ALA A 134 -22.80 4.29 -11.01
CA ALA A 134 -21.84 3.30 -10.52
C ALA A 134 -21.77 3.28 -8.98
N PRO A 135 -21.68 2.11 -8.31
CA PRO A 135 -21.57 2.03 -6.86
C PRO A 135 -20.16 2.37 -6.35
N ALA A 136 -20.11 3.17 -5.28
CA ALA A 136 -18.88 3.65 -4.65
C ALA A 136 -18.27 2.65 -3.63
N ALA A 137 -16.98 2.84 -3.33
CA ALA A 137 -16.19 1.99 -2.45
C ALA A 137 -16.53 2.14 -0.95
N THR A 138 -16.36 1.04 -0.21
CA THR A 138 -16.43 0.98 1.26
C THR A 138 -15.03 0.87 1.88
N PRO A 139 -14.67 1.74 2.85
CA PRO A 139 -13.45 1.55 3.66
C PRO A 139 -13.77 0.74 4.95
N ALA A 140 -12.92 -0.24 5.26
CA ALA A 140 -12.98 -0.99 6.52
C ALA A 140 -12.22 -0.25 7.64
N PRO A 141 -12.60 -0.41 8.92
CA PRO A 141 -11.92 0.23 10.04
C PRO A 141 -10.57 -0.43 10.36
N ALA A 142 -9.61 0.36 10.84
CA ALA A 142 -8.37 -0.13 11.41
C ALA A 142 -8.54 -0.37 12.92
N GLU A 143 -8.14 -1.53 13.42
CA GLU A 143 -8.00 -1.77 14.86
C GLU A 143 -6.59 -1.36 15.33
N GLU A 144 -6.55 -0.49 16.33
CA GLU A 144 -5.32 -0.06 17.00
C GLU A 144 -4.97 -1.09 18.08
N ASN A 145 -3.78 -1.69 17.99
CA ASN A 145 -3.24 -2.59 19.02
C ASN A 145 -1.89 -2.07 19.50
N GLU A 146 -1.94 -0.95 20.23
CA GLU A 146 -0.78 -0.36 20.91
C GLU A 146 -0.53 -1.10 22.23
N ASN A 147 0.29 -2.16 22.21
CA ASN A 147 0.77 -2.77 23.45
C ASN A 147 2.13 -3.49 23.29
N LEU A 148 3.22 -2.70 23.32
CA LEU A 148 4.57 -3.21 23.58
C LEU A 148 5.29 -2.26 24.55
N PRO A 149 5.62 -2.69 25.77
CA PRO A 149 6.43 -1.91 26.69
C PRO A 149 7.92 -2.16 26.43
N PHE A 150 8.67 -1.09 26.17
CA PHE A 150 10.12 -1.07 26.33
C PHE A 150 10.49 0.14 27.19
N GLU A 151 10.55 -0.09 28.50
CA GLU A 151 11.26 0.77 29.45
C GLU A 151 12.67 0.21 29.69
N GLY A 152 13.66 1.10 29.84
CA GLY A 152 14.90 0.84 30.59
C GLY A 152 16.01 0.13 29.84
#